data_AF-A0AA35TF02-F1
#
_entry.id   AF-A0AA35TF02-F1
#
_cell.length_a   1.000
_cell.length_b   1.000
_cell.length_c   1.000
_cell.angle_alpha   90.00
_cell.angle_beta   90.00
_cell.angle_gamma   90.00
#
_symmetry.space_group_name_H-M   'P 1'
#
loop_
_entity.id
_entity.type
_entity.pdbx_description
1 polymer ?
#
loop_
_entity_poly.entity_id
_entity_poly.type
_entity_poly.pdbx_seq_one_letter_code
_entity_poly.pdbx_strand_id
1 'polypeptide(L)'
;MSSIETGSRRSVTDSLSRSHPPKSLSYVTPGAGCTAVIVALVEGRGLAKGEIGMASFDLKRPEVILSQFSDSQTYTQVMMKLQVMQPIEVLMPSTACEAGNMTVLFKMISNMIKTANMVTVHRKYFNEAKGLSYIKELCLLEYRTVELEVSTKYYCLATAAALIKYVEYIQDAVYAPGFLKVTFQGSENTAMIDISTAENLELLSNAHNPASAQSLYGVLNHTKTPSGARLLRSNILQPSCG
;
A
#
# COMPACT_ATOMS: atom_id res chain seq x y z
N MET A 1 -40.03 -59.74 0.82
CA MET A 1 -40.23 -58.28 0.66
C MET A 1 -38.91 -57.63 1.05
N SER A 2 -38.02 -57.40 0.09
CA SER A 2 -37.84 -56.13 -0.66
C SER A 2 -37.37 -55.00 0.26
N SER A 3 -36.37 -54.19 -0.02
CA SER A 3 -35.39 -54.06 -1.10
C SER A 3 -34.29 -53.15 -0.56
N ILE A 4 -33.14 -53.19 -1.23
CA ILE A 4 -32.03 -52.24 -1.12
C ILE A 4 -32.53 -50.82 -1.44
N GLU A 5 -32.13 -49.83 -0.64
CA GLU A 5 -32.11 -48.43 -1.07
C GLU A 5 -30.80 -47.72 -0.68
N THR A 6 -30.28 -47.06 -1.70
CA THR A 6 -29.04 -46.29 -1.82
C THR A 6 -29.13 -44.91 -1.16
N GLY A 7 -28.09 -44.50 -0.43
CA GLY A 7 -27.97 -43.15 0.14
C GLY A 7 -26.69 -42.44 -0.33
N SER A 8 -26.88 -41.45 -1.19
CA SER A 8 -25.88 -40.71 -1.97
C SER A 8 -24.88 -39.87 -1.16
N ARG A 9 -23.63 -39.82 -1.65
CA ARG A 9 -22.64 -38.76 -1.37
C ARG A 9 -23.30 -37.39 -1.56
N ARG A 10 -23.18 -36.51 -0.56
CA ARG A 10 -23.46 -35.07 -0.72
C ARG A 10 -22.13 -34.34 -0.90
N SER A 11 -21.93 -33.81 -2.11
CA SER A 11 -20.92 -32.79 -2.37
C SER A 11 -21.34 -31.51 -1.67
N VAL A 12 -20.41 -30.91 -0.93
CA VAL A 12 -20.57 -29.55 -0.42
C VAL A 12 -20.10 -28.63 -1.56
N THR A 13 -21.06 -28.10 -2.33
CA THR A 13 -20.79 -27.01 -3.27
C THR A 13 -20.72 -25.71 -2.49
N ASP A 14 -19.51 -25.17 -2.39
CA ASP A 14 -19.19 -23.89 -1.77
C ASP A 14 -19.75 -22.74 -2.63
N SER A 15 -20.86 -22.14 -2.19
CA SER A 15 -21.53 -21.06 -2.90
C SER A 15 -20.88 -19.72 -2.56
N LEU A 16 -19.97 -19.27 -3.43
CA LEU A 16 -19.43 -17.90 -3.43
C LEU A 16 -20.57 -16.89 -3.66
N SER A 17 -20.92 -16.12 -2.64
CA SER A 17 -21.83 -14.97 -2.75
C SER A 17 -21.14 -13.86 -3.56
N ARG A 18 -21.57 -13.67 -4.81
CA ARG A 18 -21.13 -12.57 -5.68
C ARG A 18 -21.82 -11.26 -5.30
N SER A 19 -21.17 -10.41 -4.51
CA SER A 19 -21.49 -8.98 -4.48
C SER A 19 -20.70 -8.27 -5.59
N HIS A 20 -21.40 -7.73 -6.57
CA HIS A 20 -20.82 -6.92 -7.64
C HIS A 20 -20.59 -5.49 -7.12
N PRO A 21 -19.45 -4.85 -7.41
CA PRO A 21 -19.29 -3.42 -7.18
C PRO A 21 -20.08 -2.61 -8.24
N PRO A 22 -20.53 -1.38 -7.91
CA PRO A 22 -21.27 -0.56 -8.86
C PRO A 22 -20.35 -0.11 -10.02
N LYS A 23 -20.82 -0.32 -11.25
CA LYS A 23 -20.23 0.23 -12.47
C LYS A 23 -20.66 1.69 -12.63
N SER A 24 -19.70 2.61 -12.56
CA SER A 24 -19.65 3.87 -13.34
C SER A 24 -18.52 4.73 -12.75
N LEU A 25 -17.31 4.58 -13.29
CA LEU A 25 -16.24 5.55 -13.06
C LEU A 25 -16.22 6.46 -14.29
N SER A 26 -16.65 7.70 -14.13
CA SER A 26 -16.44 8.73 -15.14
C SER A 26 -14.93 8.92 -15.33
N TYR A 27 -14.40 8.53 -16.48
CA TYR A 27 -13.04 8.85 -16.87
C TYR A 27 -12.92 10.36 -17.08
N VAL A 28 -12.51 11.07 -16.04
CA VAL A 28 -11.87 12.37 -16.22
C VAL A 28 -10.51 12.05 -16.83
N THR A 29 -10.23 12.53 -18.04
CA THR A 29 -8.91 12.43 -18.65
C THR A 29 -7.91 13.10 -17.71
N PRO A 30 -7.04 12.34 -17.03
CA PRO A 30 -6.14 12.97 -16.09
C PRO A 30 -4.99 13.59 -16.89
N GLY A 31 -4.73 14.87 -16.66
CA GLY A 31 -3.49 15.51 -17.09
C GLY A 31 -2.26 14.70 -16.63
N ALA A 32 -1.10 15.02 -17.18
CA ALA A 32 0.17 14.28 -17.09
C ALA A 32 0.77 14.05 -15.67
N GLY A 33 -0.01 14.08 -14.58
CA GLY A 33 0.43 13.97 -13.19
C GLY A 33 -0.22 12.88 -12.33
N CYS A 34 -1.17 12.07 -12.83
CA CYS A 34 -1.84 11.10 -11.95
C CYS A 34 -0.95 9.94 -11.51
N THR A 35 -0.81 9.77 -10.20
CA THR A 35 -0.22 8.57 -9.58
C THR A 35 -1.17 7.38 -9.78
N ALA A 36 -0.62 6.18 -9.92
CA ALA A 36 -1.40 4.94 -9.98
C ALA A 36 -0.80 3.94 -8.98
N VAL A 37 -0.58 4.41 -7.75
CA VAL A 37 0.10 3.64 -6.71
C VAL A 37 -0.94 2.98 -5.82
N ILE A 38 -0.80 1.68 -5.59
CA ILE A 38 -1.56 0.94 -4.59
C ILE A 38 -0.63 0.62 -3.42
N VAL A 39 -1.10 0.81 -2.19
CA VAL A 39 -0.32 0.54 -0.98
C VAL A 39 -1.02 -0.52 -0.15
N ALA A 40 -0.30 -1.56 0.30
CA ALA A 40 -0.78 -2.46 1.33
C ALA A 40 -0.09 -2.16 2.67
N LEU A 41 -0.86 -2.18 3.75
CA LEU A 41 -0.40 -1.77 5.07
C LEU A 41 -0.93 -2.67 6.18
N VAL A 42 -0.07 -3.01 7.15
CA VAL A 42 -0.44 -3.75 8.36
C VAL A 42 0.31 -3.22 9.58
N GLU A 43 -0.35 -3.22 10.74
CA GLU A 43 0.25 -2.99 12.05
C GLU A 43 0.35 -4.31 12.82
N GLY A 44 1.49 -4.53 13.46
CA GLY A 44 1.70 -5.65 14.36
C GLY A 44 0.79 -5.62 15.59
N ARG A 45 0.66 -6.78 16.25
CA ARG A 45 -0.18 -6.94 17.44
C ARG A 45 0.65 -7.52 18.59
N GLY A 46 0.14 -7.39 19.82
CA GLY A 46 0.83 -7.89 21.01
C GLY A 46 2.20 -7.25 21.18
N LEU A 47 3.25 -8.07 21.30
CA LEU A 47 4.64 -7.62 21.48
C LEU A 47 5.19 -6.81 20.29
N ALA A 48 4.55 -6.89 19.13
CA ALA A 48 4.93 -6.16 17.93
C ALA A 48 3.99 -4.98 17.62
N LYS A 49 3.17 -4.56 18.59
CA LYS A 49 2.32 -3.38 18.43
C LYS A 49 3.17 -2.14 18.10
N GLY A 50 2.76 -1.37 17.10
CA GLY A 50 3.52 -0.23 16.60
C GLY A 50 4.54 -0.58 15.50
N GLU A 51 4.83 -1.86 15.26
CA GLU A 51 5.60 -2.27 14.09
C GLU A 51 4.71 -2.25 12.85
N ILE A 52 5.13 -1.53 11.81
CA ILE A 52 4.39 -1.33 10.57
C ILE A 52 5.07 -2.10 9.44
N GLY A 53 4.29 -2.91 8.72
CA GLY A 53 4.65 -3.40 7.40
C GLY A 53 3.92 -2.62 6.33
N MET A 54 4.64 -2.25 5.28
CA MET A 54 4.05 -1.56 4.14
C MET A 54 4.72 -1.99 2.83
N ALA A 55 3.90 -2.17 1.79
CA ALA A 55 4.36 -2.40 0.43
C ALA A 55 3.60 -1.46 -0.50
N SER A 56 4.26 -0.94 -1.53
CA SER A 56 3.62 -0.13 -2.57
C SER A 56 3.92 -0.68 -3.95
N PHE A 57 2.97 -0.55 -4.86
CA PHE A 57 3.06 -1.02 -6.24
C PHE A 57 2.63 0.12 -7.17
N ASP A 58 3.50 0.52 -8.10
CA ASP A 58 3.14 1.50 -9.12
C ASP A 58 2.51 0.78 -10.34
N LEU A 59 1.25 1.01 -10.67
CA LEU A 59 0.62 0.31 -11.80
C LEU A 59 1.18 0.74 -13.16
N LYS A 60 1.87 1.89 -13.24
CA LYS A 60 2.47 2.39 -14.49
C LYS A 60 3.90 1.90 -14.69
N ARG A 61 4.53 1.34 -13.66
CA ARG A 61 5.92 0.87 -13.66
C ARG A 61 6.01 -0.37 -12.79
N PRO A 62 6.58 -1.50 -13.24
CA PRO A 62 6.63 -2.73 -12.44
C PRO A 62 7.62 -2.61 -11.27
N GLU A 63 7.35 -1.70 -10.33
CA GLU A 63 8.19 -1.36 -9.19
C GLU A 63 7.38 -1.58 -7.90
N VAL A 64 7.97 -2.37 -7.03
CA VAL A 64 7.48 -2.65 -5.68
C VAL A 64 8.47 -2.07 -4.68
N ILE A 65 7.98 -1.19 -3.80
CA ILE A 65 8.78 -0.64 -2.70
C ILE A 65 8.25 -1.22 -1.40
N LEU A 66 9.12 -1.92 -0.69
CA LEU A 66 8.87 -2.54 0.61
C LEU A 66 9.41 -1.66 1.73
N SER A 67 8.74 -1.64 2.87
CA SER A 67 9.26 -1.00 4.07
C SER A 67 8.71 -1.66 5.33
N GLN A 68 9.54 -1.68 6.37
CA GLN A 68 9.13 -2.10 7.70
C GLN A 68 9.83 -1.20 8.73
N PHE A 69 9.06 -0.66 9.67
CA PHE A 69 9.56 0.29 10.66
C PHE A 69 8.64 0.32 11.88
N SER A 70 9.19 0.68 13.04
CA SER A 70 8.40 1.00 14.22
C SER A 70 7.89 2.43 14.13
N ASP A 71 6.61 2.65 14.45
CA ASP A 71 5.98 3.97 14.43
C ASP A 71 5.41 4.33 15.81
N SER A 72 5.11 5.61 16.00
CA SER A 72 4.48 6.11 17.21
C SER A 72 2.95 5.89 17.16
N GLN A 73 2.27 6.21 18.25
CA GLN A 73 0.80 6.18 18.30
C GLN A 73 0.13 7.19 17.37
N THR A 74 0.89 8.18 16.87
CA THR A 74 0.43 9.18 15.90
C THR A 74 0.68 8.77 14.46
N TYR A 75 1.33 7.62 14.22
CA TYR A 75 1.60 7.05 12.91
C TYR A 75 2.25 8.03 11.92
N THR A 76 3.18 8.86 12.42
CA THR A 76 3.77 9.95 11.64
C THR A 76 4.48 9.42 10.41
N GLN A 77 5.22 8.30 10.53
CA GLN A 77 5.94 7.71 9.39
C GLN A 77 4.99 7.15 8.34
N VAL A 78 3.93 6.47 8.77
CA VAL A 78 2.89 5.97 7.85
C VAL A 78 2.30 7.11 7.05
N MET A 79 1.83 8.16 7.71
CA MET A 79 1.12 9.25 7.04
C MET A 79 2.04 9.99 6.07
N MET A 80 3.29 10.24 6.49
CA MET A 80 4.33 10.81 5.64
C MET A 80 4.54 10.00 4.37
N LYS A 81 4.74 8.68 4.50
CA LYS A 81 4.93 7.81 3.35
C LYS A 81 3.70 7.79 2.44
N LEU A 82 2.49 7.80 2.99
CA LEU A 82 1.26 7.88 2.18
C LEU A 82 1.15 9.21 1.44
N GLN A 83 1.50 10.34 2.06
CA GLN A 83 1.56 11.66 1.42
C GLN A 83 2.61 11.72 0.31
N VAL A 84 3.78 11.10 0.51
CA VAL A 84 4.83 10.96 -0.53
C VAL A 84 4.40 10.03 -1.66
N MET A 85 3.63 8.98 -1.40
CA MET A 85 3.20 8.05 -2.45
C MET A 85 1.98 8.54 -3.22
N GLN A 86 1.07 9.28 -2.56
CA GLN A 86 -0.27 9.62 -3.07
C GLN A 86 -0.96 8.39 -3.69
N PRO A 87 -1.30 7.38 -2.88
CA PRO A 87 -1.94 6.18 -3.39
C PRO A 87 -3.36 6.48 -3.90
N ILE A 88 -3.79 5.67 -4.87
CA ILE A 88 -5.19 5.61 -5.31
C ILE A 88 -5.99 4.61 -4.46
N GLU A 89 -5.32 3.61 -3.89
CA GLU A 89 -5.90 2.60 -3.02
C GLU A 89 -4.96 2.25 -1.85
N VAL A 90 -5.54 2.08 -0.66
CA VAL A 90 -4.85 1.56 0.52
C VAL A 90 -5.52 0.27 0.97
N LEU A 91 -4.79 -0.83 0.86
CA LEU A 91 -5.20 -2.17 1.25
C LEU A 91 -4.82 -2.42 2.71
N MET A 92 -5.78 -2.87 3.51
CA MET A 92 -5.54 -3.33 4.88
C MET A 92 -6.23 -4.68 5.11
N PRO A 93 -5.81 -5.48 6.11
CA PRO A 93 -6.53 -6.70 6.46
C PRO A 93 -7.99 -6.39 6.82
N SER A 94 -8.93 -7.28 6.48
CA SER A 94 -10.34 -7.15 6.89
C SER A 94 -10.53 -7.00 8.40
N THR A 95 -9.63 -7.59 9.19
CA THR A 95 -9.60 -7.44 10.65
C THR A 95 -9.17 -6.05 11.14
N ALA A 96 -8.80 -5.13 10.24
CA ALA A 96 -8.58 -3.72 10.55
C ALA A 96 -9.90 -2.92 10.57
N CYS A 97 -10.96 -3.46 9.96
CA CYS A 97 -12.29 -2.88 9.91
C CYS A 97 -13.34 -4.01 9.92
N GLU A 98 -13.64 -4.54 11.09
CA GLU A 98 -14.52 -5.69 11.27
C GLU A 98 -15.76 -5.31 12.09
N ALA A 99 -16.95 -5.64 11.57
CA ALA A 99 -18.24 -5.35 12.22
C ALA A 99 -18.42 -3.88 12.69
N GLY A 100 -17.92 -2.91 11.91
CA GLY A 100 -17.97 -1.49 12.24
C GLY A 100 -16.86 -1.00 13.19
N ASN A 101 -16.08 -1.92 13.76
CA ASN A 101 -14.91 -1.58 14.58
C ASN A 101 -13.68 -1.43 13.70
N MET A 102 -13.23 -0.17 13.53
CA MET A 102 -12.00 0.17 12.85
C MET A 102 -10.85 0.34 13.85
N THR A 103 -9.66 -0.15 13.50
CA THR A 103 -8.43 0.14 14.26
C THR A 103 -8.12 1.63 14.22
N VAL A 104 -7.31 2.11 15.18
CA VAL A 104 -6.88 3.51 15.23
C VAL A 104 -6.20 3.91 13.92
N LEU A 105 -5.29 3.07 13.43
CA LEU A 105 -4.59 3.28 12.18
C LEU A 105 -5.54 3.37 10.98
N PHE A 106 -6.51 2.45 10.86
CA PHE A 106 -7.48 2.47 9.77
C PHE A 106 -8.29 3.77 9.78
N LYS A 107 -8.78 4.21 10.95
CA LYS A 107 -9.51 5.47 11.11
C LYS A 107 -8.65 6.67 10.71
N MET A 108 -7.41 6.70 11.18
CA MET A 108 -6.50 7.82 10.91
C MET A 108 -6.19 7.94 9.42
N ILE A 109 -5.89 6.83 8.74
CA ILE A 109 -5.62 6.85 7.28
C ILE A 109 -6.89 7.28 6.53
N SER A 110 -8.05 6.70 6.87
CA SER A 110 -9.34 7.05 6.25
C SER A 110 -9.71 8.54 6.44
N ASN A 111 -9.25 9.15 7.53
CA ASN A 111 -9.48 10.55 7.85
C ASN A 111 -8.50 11.48 7.14
N MET A 112 -7.21 11.14 7.09
CA MET A 112 -6.17 12.03 6.57
C MET A 112 -5.96 11.88 5.06
N ILE A 113 -6.12 10.67 4.50
CA ILE A 113 -5.81 10.37 3.10
C ILE A 113 -7.09 10.24 2.28
N LYS A 114 -7.79 11.37 2.08
CA LYS A 114 -9.11 11.41 1.40
C LYS A 114 -9.08 11.07 -0.09
N THR A 115 -7.92 11.15 -0.73
CA THR A 115 -7.74 10.88 -2.15
C THR A 115 -7.64 9.39 -2.49
N ALA A 116 -7.45 8.53 -1.48
CA ALA A 116 -7.27 7.10 -1.67
C ALA A 116 -8.53 6.34 -1.25
N ASN A 117 -8.88 5.30 -2.00
CA ASN A 117 -9.94 4.36 -1.59
C ASN A 117 -9.38 3.37 -0.57
N MET A 118 -10.08 3.22 0.56
CA MET A 118 -9.75 2.20 1.55
C MET A 118 -10.35 0.86 1.13
N VAL A 119 -9.50 -0.15 0.97
CA VAL A 119 -9.91 -1.50 0.57
C VAL A 119 -9.49 -2.48 1.65
N THR A 120 -10.39 -3.41 1.98
CA THR A 120 -10.06 -4.50 2.91
C THR A 120 -9.83 -5.80 2.16
N VAL A 121 -8.78 -6.52 2.57
CA VAL A 121 -8.41 -7.82 2.00
C VAL A 121 -8.37 -8.86 3.11
N HIS A 122 -8.86 -10.07 2.84
CA HIS A 122 -8.93 -11.12 3.86
C HIS A 122 -7.54 -11.39 4.47
N ARG A 123 -7.44 -11.47 5.81
CA ARG A 123 -6.17 -11.60 6.55
C ARG A 123 -5.27 -12.75 6.07
N LYS A 124 -5.84 -13.81 5.52
CA LYS A 124 -5.14 -14.97 4.94
C LYS A 124 -4.15 -14.60 3.81
N TYR A 125 -4.37 -13.49 3.11
CA TYR A 125 -3.50 -13.04 2.03
C TYR A 125 -2.26 -12.29 2.54
N PHE A 126 -2.28 -11.83 3.79
CA PHE A 126 -1.12 -11.21 4.44
C PHE A 126 -0.19 -12.30 5.00
N ASN A 127 0.58 -12.94 4.14
CA ASN A 127 1.36 -14.12 4.48
C ASN A 127 2.84 -13.90 4.14
N GLU A 128 3.69 -13.85 5.17
CA GLU A 128 5.13 -13.60 5.05
C GLU A 128 5.81 -14.61 4.11
N ALA A 129 5.60 -15.91 4.33
CA ALA A 129 6.24 -16.95 3.52
C ALA A 129 5.90 -16.82 2.02
N LYS A 130 4.63 -16.54 1.69
CA LYS A 130 4.22 -16.25 0.30
C LYS A 130 4.87 -14.98 -0.23
N GLY A 131 4.98 -13.94 0.60
CA GLY A 131 5.65 -12.70 0.25
C GLY A 131 7.10 -12.94 -0.14
N LEU A 132 7.82 -13.72 0.66
CA LEU A 132 9.21 -14.08 0.37
C LEU A 132 9.33 -14.90 -0.92
N SER A 133 8.42 -15.85 -1.14
CA SER A 133 8.36 -16.61 -2.40
C SER A 133 8.13 -15.71 -3.61
N TYR A 134 7.19 -14.75 -3.53
CA TYR A 134 6.94 -13.81 -4.63
C TYR A 134 8.13 -12.91 -4.91
N ILE A 135 8.84 -12.44 -3.88
CA ILE A 135 10.06 -11.64 -4.08
C ILE A 135 11.14 -12.47 -4.78
N LYS A 136 11.37 -13.71 -4.35
CA LYS A 136 12.33 -14.62 -4.98
C LYS A 136 12.06 -14.86 -6.46
N GLU A 137 10.80 -15.08 -6.81
CA GLU A 137 10.38 -15.43 -8.15
C GLU A 137 10.30 -14.21 -9.07
N LEU A 138 9.65 -13.14 -8.61
CA LEU A 138 9.27 -12.01 -9.45
C LEU A 138 10.33 -10.91 -9.50
N CYS A 139 11.31 -10.88 -8.58
CA CYS A 139 12.31 -9.81 -8.53
C CYS A 139 13.34 -9.92 -9.66
N LEU A 140 13.57 -8.79 -10.35
CA LEU A 140 14.63 -8.59 -11.33
C LEU A 140 16.00 -8.99 -10.77
N LEU A 141 16.85 -9.58 -11.62
CA LEU A 141 18.13 -10.15 -11.22
C LEU A 141 19.03 -9.12 -10.53
N GLU A 142 19.06 -7.88 -11.02
CA GLU A 142 19.88 -6.79 -10.50
C GLU A 142 19.43 -6.30 -9.11
N TYR A 143 18.23 -6.66 -8.67
CA TYR A 143 17.62 -6.22 -7.41
C TYR A 143 17.47 -7.37 -6.40
N ARG A 144 17.93 -8.58 -6.70
CA ARG A 144 17.75 -9.76 -5.83
C ARG A 144 18.37 -9.66 -4.45
N THR A 145 19.34 -8.77 -4.25
CA THR A 145 19.94 -8.51 -2.93
C THR A 145 18.89 -8.08 -1.89
N VAL A 146 17.77 -7.50 -2.33
CA VAL A 146 16.63 -7.15 -1.47
C VAL A 146 16.10 -8.34 -0.68
N GLU A 147 16.18 -9.56 -1.22
CA GLU A 147 15.73 -10.78 -0.55
C GLU A 147 16.44 -10.97 0.80
N LEU A 148 17.76 -10.74 0.83
CA LEU A 148 18.56 -10.87 2.05
C LEU A 148 18.10 -9.87 3.11
N GLU A 149 17.82 -8.64 2.69
CA GLU A 149 17.42 -7.54 3.55
C GLU A 149 16.03 -7.74 4.18
N VAL A 150 15.09 -8.32 3.42
CA VAL A 150 13.70 -8.51 3.88
C VAL A 150 13.42 -9.89 4.47
N SER A 151 14.35 -10.84 4.37
CA SER A 151 14.16 -12.24 4.79
C SER A 151 13.65 -12.43 6.21
N THR A 152 13.92 -11.49 7.12
CA THR A 152 13.47 -11.51 8.53
C THR A 152 12.35 -10.51 8.83
N LYS A 153 11.85 -9.80 7.81
CA LYS A 153 10.90 -8.69 7.95
C LYS A 153 9.47 -9.16 7.68
N TYR A 154 8.90 -9.81 8.70
CA TYR A 154 7.58 -10.44 8.62
C TYR A 154 6.48 -9.54 8.05
N TYR A 155 6.38 -8.30 8.52
CA TYR A 155 5.25 -7.44 8.20
C TYR A 155 5.33 -6.87 6.79
N CYS A 156 6.52 -6.51 6.28
CA CYS A 156 6.64 -6.07 4.89
C CYS A 156 6.47 -7.23 3.89
N LEU A 157 6.92 -8.44 4.25
CA LEU A 157 6.67 -9.64 3.45
C LEU A 157 5.18 -9.97 3.40
N ALA A 158 4.48 -9.89 4.53
CA ALA A 158 3.05 -10.11 4.59
C ALA A 158 2.27 -9.09 3.73
N THR A 159 2.65 -7.81 3.73
CA THR A 159 2.00 -6.81 2.85
C THR A 159 2.37 -6.99 1.39
N ALA A 160 3.60 -7.38 1.06
CA ALA A 160 4.00 -7.72 -0.29
C ALA A 160 3.12 -8.85 -0.88
N ALA A 161 2.87 -9.90 -0.10
CA ALA A 161 2.02 -11.01 -0.50
C ALA A 161 0.59 -10.57 -0.85
N ALA A 162 -0.02 -9.77 0.03
CA ALA A 162 -1.37 -9.27 -0.17
C ALA A 162 -1.44 -8.32 -1.38
N LEU A 163 -0.46 -7.43 -1.51
CA LEU A 163 -0.41 -6.42 -2.57
C LEU A 163 -0.26 -7.05 -3.96
N ILE A 164 0.75 -7.91 -4.14
CA ILE A 164 1.00 -8.55 -5.43
C ILE A 164 -0.23 -9.38 -5.85
N LYS A 165 -0.79 -10.16 -4.93
CA LYS A 165 -1.98 -10.97 -5.22
C LYS A 165 -3.21 -10.12 -5.57
N TYR A 166 -3.36 -8.97 -4.92
CA TYR A 166 -4.44 -8.04 -5.22
C TYR A 166 -4.26 -7.39 -6.60
N VAL A 167 -3.05 -6.95 -6.94
CA VAL A 167 -2.74 -6.35 -8.25
C VAL A 167 -2.98 -7.36 -9.37
N GLU A 168 -2.52 -8.60 -9.22
CA GLU A 168 -2.83 -9.70 -10.16
C GLU A 168 -4.33 -9.89 -10.35
N TYR A 169 -5.10 -9.86 -9.25
CA TYR A 169 -6.55 -10.05 -9.28
C TYR A 169 -7.27 -8.92 -10.03
N ILE A 170 -6.93 -7.66 -9.78
CA ILE A 170 -7.60 -6.53 -10.43
C ILE A 170 -7.19 -6.35 -11.90
N GLN A 171 -5.99 -6.80 -12.27
CA GLN A 171 -5.50 -6.75 -13.66
C GLN A 171 -5.88 -7.99 -14.48
N ASP A 172 -6.43 -9.03 -13.84
CA ASP A 172 -6.66 -10.35 -14.43
C ASP A 172 -5.39 -10.89 -15.13
N ALA A 173 -4.25 -10.75 -14.45
CA ALA A 173 -2.93 -11.05 -14.98
C ALA A 173 -2.04 -11.71 -13.92
N VAL A 174 -0.99 -12.40 -14.37
CA VAL A 174 0.07 -12.97 -13.52
C VAL A 174 1.39 -12.39 -13.98
N TYR A 175 2.24 -12.01 -13.03
CA TYR A 175 3.55 -11.46 -13.36
C TYR A 175 4.55 -12.57 -13.68
N ALA A 176 5.35 -12.35 -14.73
CA ALA A 176 6.41 -13.28 -15.10
C ALA A 176 7.56 -13.23 -14.08
N PRO A 177 8.31 -14.33 -13.91
CA PRO A 177 9.52 -14.34 -13.10
C PRO A 177 10.50 -13.25 -13.53
N GLY A 178 11.10 -12.56 -12.55
CA GLY A 178 12.06 -11.47 -12.81
C GLY A 178 11.48 -10.21 -13.45
N PHE A 179 10.18 -9.96 -13.38
CA PHE A 179 9.56 -8.78 -14.00
C PHE A 179 9.53 -7.54 -13.11
N LEU A 180 9.57 -7.70 -11.79
CA LEU A 180 9.38 -6.62 -10.82
C LEU A 180 10.72 -6.08 -10.33
N LYS A 181 10.89 -4.77 -10.38
CA LYS A 181 11.91 -4.07 -9.59
C LYS A 181 11.44 -4.03 -8.15
N VAL A 182 12.07 -4.79 -7.27
CA VAL A 182 11.74 -4.79 -5.84
C VAL A 182 12.84 -4.10 -5.06
N THR A 183 12.48 -3.10 -4.27
CA THR A 183 13.42 -2.39 -3.38
C THR A 183 12.88 -2.38 -1.96
N PHE A 184 13.78 -2.29 -0.98
CA PHE A 184 13.42 -2.06 0.41
C PHE A 184 13.88 -0.65 0.82
N GLN A 185 13.04 0.00 1.62
CA GLN A 185 13.33 1.29 2.24
C GLN A 185 13.13 1.14 3.75
N GLY A 186 14.24 1.11 4.49
CA GLY A 186 14.24 1.15 5.94
C GLY A 186 13.78 2.51 6.50
N SER A 187 13.87 2.64 7.82
CA SER A 187 13.79 3.93 8.51
C SER A 187 15.19 4.54 8.55
N GLU A 188 15.56 5.31 7.53
CA GLU A 188 16.85 6.03 7.52
C GLU A 188 16.74 7.39 8.22
N ASN A 189 17.87 7.84 8.79
CA ASN A 189 18.06 9.06 9.59
C ASN A 189 17.67 10.35 8.84
N THR A 190 16.37 10.58 8.69
CA THR A 190 15.80 11.79 8.12
C THR A 190 14.99 12.52 9.18
N ALA A 191 15.12 13.84 9.23
CA ALA A 191 14.19 14.64 10.01
C ALA A 191 12.82 14.53 9.34
N MET A 192 11.81 14.09 10.08
CA MET A 192 10.45 14.03 9.58
C MET A 192 9.67 15.25 10.03
N ILE A 193 9.09 15.96 9.07
CA ILE A 193 8.14 17.03 9.34
C ILE A 193 6.78 16.38 9.62
N ASP A 194 6.16 16.64 10.77
CA ASP A 194 4.83 16.12 11.07
C ASP A 194 3.78 16.73 10.12
N ILE A 195 2.66 16.02 9.96
CA ILE A 195 1.61 16.40 8.99
C ILE A 195 1.04 17.78 9.30
N SER A 196 0.77 18.07 10.58
CA SER A 196 0.20 19.35 10.96
C SER A 196 1.15 20.51 10.66
N THR A 197 2.45 20.33 10.90
CA THR A 197 3.46 21.29 10.49
C THR A 197 3.54 21.41 8.97
N ALA A 198 3.47 20.30 8.24
CA ALA A 198 3.50 20.31 6.78
C ALA A 198 2.29 21.05 6.16
N GLU A 199 1.11 20.92 6.76
CA GLU A 199 -0.10 21.66 6.37
C GLU A 199 0.01 23.15 6.72
N ASN A 200 0.44 23.47 7.95
CA ASN A 200 0.59 24.85 8.41
C ASN A 200 1.63 25.65 7.60
N LEU A 201 2.67 24.96 7.11
CA LEU A 201 3.70 25.55 6.25
C LEU A 201 3.35 25.46 4.76
N GLU A 202 2.16 24.94 4.40
CA GLU A 202 1.72 24.72 3.01
C GLU A 202 2.79 24.01 2.16
N LEU A 203 3.41 22.97 2.71
CA LEU A 203 4.56 22.30 2.07
C LEU A 203 4.16 21.60 0.77
N LEU A 204 3.00 20.94 0.76
CA LEU A 204 2.52 20.19 -0.41
C LEU A 204 1.36 20.88 -1.13
N SER A 205 0.43 21.46 -0.38
CA SER A 205 -0.78 22.10 -0.91
C SER A 205 -1.11 23.36 -0.13
N ASN A 206 -1.71 24.33 -0.81
CA ASN A 206 -2.24 25.53 -0.18
C ASN A 206 -3.47 25.18 0.68
N ALA A 207 -3.60 25.80 1.86
CA ALA A 207 -4.66 25.50 2.82
C ALA A 207 -6.02 26.08 2.39
N HIS A 208 -6.02 27.22 1.69
CA HIS A 208 -7.24 27.88 1.23
C HIS A 208 -7.74 27.38 -0.13
N ASN A 209 -6.81 27.05 -1.03
CA ASN A 209 -7.11 26.54 -2.36
C ASN A 209 -6.18 25.37 -2.72
N PRO A 210 -6.55 24.12 -2.38
CA PRO A 210 -5.71 22.94 -2.63
C PRO A 210 -5.36 22.69 -4.10
N ALA A 211 -6.11 23.29 -5.05
CA ALA A 211 -5.83 23.20 -6.48
C ALA A 211 -4.79 24.24 -6.95
N SER A 212 -4.44 25.21 -6.10
CA SER A 212 -3.43 26.24 -6.40
C SER A 212 -2.02 25.65 -6.36
N ALA A 213 -1.14 26.17 -7.22
CA ALA A 213 0.30 25.89 -7.15
C ALA A 213 1.02 26.71 -6.06
N GLN A 214 0.28 27.50 -5.26
CA GLN A 214 0.81 28.31 -4.15
C GLN A 214 1.10 27.45 -2.92
N SER A 215 2.02 26.51 -3.05
CA SER A 215 2.61 25.70 -1.99
C SER A 215 4.11 25.60 -2.23
N LEU A 216 4.91 25.22 -1.23
CA LEU A 216 6.36 25.03 -1.46
C LEU A 216 6.60 24.02 -2.59
N TYR A 217 5.88 22.90 -2.57
CA TYR A 217 5.93 21.91 -3.64
C TYR A 217 5.51 22.48 -5.00
N GLY A 218 4.41 23.24 -5.06
CA GLY A 218 3.94 23.83 -6.31
C GLY A 218 4.94 24.80 -6.93
N VAL A 219 5.68 25.55 -6.10
CA VAL A 219 6.77 26.45 -6.53
C VAL A 219 8.01 25.67 -7.00
N LEU A 220 8.39 24.60 -6.30
CA LEU A 220 9.63 23.86 -6.60
C LEU A 220 9.45 22.77 -7.67
N ASN A 221 8.23 22.30 -7.93
CA ASN A 221 7.99 21.13 -8.77
C ASN A 221 8.07 21.44 -10.28
N HIS A 222 9.29 21.37 -10.80
CA HIS A 222 9.56 21.37 -12.25
C HIS A 222 9.90 19.98 -12.81
N THR A 223 9.62 18.94 -12.04
CA THR A 223 9.94 17.56 -12.42
C THR A 223 9.14 17.12 -13.65
N LYS A 224 9.73 16.25 -14.47
CA LYS A 224 9.12 15.75 -15.73
C LYS A 224 8.60 14.32 -15.62
N THR A 225 8.84 13.66 -14.50
CA THR A 225 8.45 12.28 -14.27
C THR A 225 7.72 12.16 -12.93
N PRO A 226 6.71 11.27 -12.83
CA PRO A 226 6.03 11.01 -11.55
C PRO A 226 6.99 10.56 -10.44
N SER A 227 8.04 9.81 -10.79
CA SER A 227 9.09 9.39 -9.85
C SER A 227 9.90 10.58 -9.34
N GLY A 228 10.23 11.55 -10.20
CA GLY A 228 10.87 12.81 -9.79
C GLY A 228 9.97 13.64 -8.88
N ALA A 229 8.68 13.78 -9.23
CA ALA A 229 7.69 14.44 -8.40
C ALA A 229 7.54 13.78 -7.02
N ARG A 230 7.59 12.44 -6.98
CA ARG A 230 7.60 11.64 -5.74
C ARG A 230 8.86 11.90 -4.91
N LEU A 231 10.03 11.89 -5.54
CA LEU A 231 11.30 12.18 -4.88
C LEU A 231 11.32 13.60 -4.29
N LEU A 232 10.83 14.60 -5.03
CA LEU A 232 10.73 15.97 -4.54
C LEU A 232 9.83 16.06 -3.30
N ARG A 233 8.66 15.40 -3.29
CA ARG A 233 7.81 15.33 -2.10
C ARG A 233 8.53 14.67 -0.92
N SER A 234 9.25 13.59 -1.18
CA SER A 234 10.08 12.92 -0.16
C SER A 234 11.09 13.88 0.43
N ASN A 235 11.84 14.62 -0.39
CA ASN A 235 12.87 15.56 0.08
C ASN A 235 12.28 16.77 0.84
N ILE A 236 11.10 17.25 0.45
CA ILE A 236 10.40 18.34 1.15
C ILE A 236 9.93 17.87 2.53
N LEU A 237 9.35 16.68 2.62
CA LEU A 237 8.78 16.15 3.86
C LEU A 237 9.84 15.53 4.79
N GLN A 238 10.94 15.03 4.22
CA GLN A 238 12.01 14.32 4.92
C GLN A 238 13.38 14.94 4.56
N PRO A 239 13.66 16.19 4.97
CA PRO A 239 14.94 16.82 4.71
C PRO A 239 16.09 16.03 5.34
N SER A 240 17.24 15.99 4.66
CA SER A 240 18.45 15.34 5.14
C SER A 240 19.02 16.08 6.35
N CYS A 241 19.34 15.35 7.41
CA CYS A 241 20.17 15.86 8.50
C CYS A 241 21.63 15.76 8.06
N GLY A 242 22.25 16.91 7.76
CA GLY A 242 23.69 17.02 7.50
C GLY A 242 24.51 17.05 8.79
#